data_AF-A0A4Q0P5N8-F1
#
_entry.id   AF-A0A4Q0P5N8-F1
#
_cell.length_a   1.000
_cell.length_b   1.000
_cell.length_c   1.000
_cell.angle_alpha   90.00
_cell.angle_beta   90.00
_cell.angle_gamma   90.00
#
_symmetry.space_group_name_H-M   'P 1'
#
loop_
_entity.id
_entity.type
_entity.pdbx_description
1 polymer ?
#
loop_
_entity_poly.entity_id
_entity_poly.type
_entity_poly.pdbx_seq_one_letter_code
_entity_poly.pdbx_strand_id
1 'polypeptide(L)'
;MVNEQILVYKGELQLLNGIYSERGIIKGTREQARLVNKYLEQIRCKVYQAYEDMLSENKFITAQAIRSKFLGEDRLFKTLTELFEYHNEVSKDPFIRFKTSFQKNRREYLTKVELQKIEDFNSSLDRLNTQINTHFWSI
;
A
#
# COMPACT_ATOMS: atom_id res chain seq x y z
N MET A 1 10.14 22.20 -10.88
CA MET A 1 8.99 21.61 -11.61
C MET A 1 7.82 21.22 -10.71
N VAL A 2 7.99 20.47 -9.61
CA VAL A 2 6.86 20.08 -8.74
C VAL A 2 6.23 21.27 -7.97
N ASN A 3 7.05 22.25 -7.57
CA ASN A 3 6.59 23.40 -6.77
C ASN A 3 5.73 24.40 -7.55
N GLU A 4 5.91 24.51 -8.88
CA GLU A 4 5.12 25.42 -9.72
C GLU A 4 3.70 24.89 -9.94
N GLN A 5 3.54 23.59 -10.13
CA GLN A 5 2.22 22.96 -10.21
C GLN A 5 1.42 23.14 -8.92
N ILE A 6 2.05 22.98 -7.75
CA ILE A 6 1.38 23.15 -6.46
C ILE A 6 0.90 24.60 -6.26
N LEU A 7 1.71 25.60 -6.67
CA LEU A 7 1.35 27.02 -6.59
C LEU A 7 0.20 27.40 -7.54
N VAL A 8 0.18 26.84 -8.75
CA VAL A 8 -0.93 27.00 -9.72
C VAL A 8 -2.22 26.43 -9.14
N TYR A 9 -2.19 25.20 -8.62
CA TYR A 9 -3.36 24.59 -7.95
C TYR A 9 -3.81 25.39 -6.72
N LYS A 10 -2.88 25.97 -5.94
CA LYS A 10 -3.22 26.82 -4.78
C LYS A 10 -3.95 28.11 -5.18
N GLY A 11 -3.56 28.71 -6.31
CA GLY A 11 -4.21 29.91 -6.87
C GLY A 11 -5.58 29.62 -7.47
N GLU A 12 -5.73 28.49 -8.19
CA GLU A 12 -7.02 28.03 -8.72
C GLU A 12 -8.02 27.69 -7.60
N LEU A 13 -7.55 27.12 -6.49
CA LEU A 13 -8.37 26.86 -5.29
C LEU A 13 -8.88 28.15 -4.63
N GLN A 14 -8.13 29.25 -4.71
CA GLN A 14 -8.53 30.55 -4.14
C GLN A 14 -9.71 31.19 -4.88
N LEU A 15 -9.81 30.99 -6.20
CA LEU A 15 -10.94 31.46 -7.01
C LEU A 15 -12.23 30.65 -6.75
N LEU A 16 -12.12 29.42 -6.28
CA LEU A 16 -13.25 28.55 -5.95
C LEU A 16 -13.98 28.95 -4.64
N ASN A 17 -13.28 29.61 -3.69
CA ASN A 17 -13.82 30.00 -2.38
C ASN A 17 -14.97 31.03 -2.43
N GLY A 18 -15.14 31.70 -3.58
CA GLY A 18 -16.28 32.60 -3.82
C GLY A 18 -17.60 31.86 -3.97
N ILE A 19 -17.58 30.63 -4.49
CA ILE A 19 -18.76 29.83 -4.84
C ILE A 19 -19.10 28.83 -3.72
N TYR A 20 -18.10 28.36 -2.98
CA TYR A 20 -18.27 27.41 -1.87
C TYR A 20 -18.12 28.08 -0.50
N SER A 21 -18.92 27.65 0.48
CA SER A 21 -18.80 27.96 1.91
C SER A 21 -17.63 27.21 2.52
N GLU A 22 -17.13 27.66 3.67
CA GLU A 22 -16.10 26.97 4.46
C GLU A 22 -16.49 25.50 4.78
N ARG A 23 -17.80 25.19 4.70
CA ARG A 23 -18.36 23.84 4.86
C ARG A 23 -18.42 23.01 3.56
N GLY A 24 -17.85 23.50 2.46
CA GLY A 24 -17.87 22.83 1.15
C GLY A 24 -19.26 22.80 0.48
N ILE A 25 -20.13 23.75 0.81
CA ILE A 25 -21.50 23.87 0.29
C ILE A 25 -21.55 25.05 -0.70
N ILE A 26 -22.23 24.91 -1.83
CA ILE A 26 -22.37 26.03 -2.78
C ILE A 26 -23.22 27.13 -2.14
N LYS A 27 -22.68 28.36 -2.13
CA LYS A 27 -23.34 29.57 -1.66
C LYS A 27 -24.41 29.99 -2.68
N GLY A 28 -25.63 30.22 -2.20
CA GLY A 28 -26.72 30.79 -2.99
C GLY A 28 -28.01 29.96 -2.94
N THR A 29 -29.13 30.65 -3.09
CA THR A 29 -30.49 30.11 -2.92
C THR A 29 -31.09 29.58 -4.23
N ARG A 30 -30.32 29.58 -5.32
CA ARG A 30 -30.79 29.15 -6.65
C ARG A 30 -31.06 27.64 -6.65
N GLU A 31 -32.06 27.24 -7.44
CA GLU A 31 -32.44 25.83 -7.65
C GLU A 31 -31.26 24.92 -8.02
N GLN A 32 -30.36 25.42 -8.87
CA GLN A 32 -29.16 24.70 -9.26
C GLN A 32 -28.22 24.44 -8.08
N ALA A 33 -28.03 25.42 -7.19
CA ALA A 33 -27.22 25.24 -5.97
C ALA A 33 -27.85 24.21 -5.03
N ARG A 34 -29.18 24.21 -4.92
CA ARG A 34 -29.95 23.24 -4.13
C ARG A 34 -29.79 21.81 -4.67
N LEU A 35 -29.86 21.63 -5.99
CA LEU A 35 -29.64 20.33 -6.64
C LEU A 35 -28.22 19.81 -6.43
N VAL A 36 -27.21 20.66 -6.61
CA VAL A 36 -25.81 20.26 -6.42
C VAL A 36 -25.53 19.93 -4.95
N ASN A 37 -26.01 20.75 -4.01
CA ASN A 37 -25.87 20.48 -2.58
C ASN A 37 -26.55 19.16 -2.18
N LYS A 38 -27.72 18.87 -2.74
CA LYS A 38 -28.40 17.57 -2.54
C LYS A 38 -27.56 16.41 -3.06
N TYR A 39 -26.95 16.55 -4.24
CA TYR A 39 -26.09 15.52 -4.81
C TYR A 39 -24.81 15.30 -3.97
N LEU A 40 -24.18 16.37 -3.50
CA LEU A 40 -23.03 16.28 -2.60
C LEU A 40 -23.39 15.55 -1.31
N GLU A 41 -24.58 15.80 -0.78
CA GLU A 41 -25.07 15.10 0.40
C GLU A 41 -25.29 13.60 0.14
N GLN A 42 -25.82 13.24 -1.03
CA GLN A 42 -25.93 11.83 -1.43
C GLN A 42 -24.57 11.14 -1.49
N ILE A 43 -23.53 11.82 -2.00
CA ILE A 43 -22.16 11.27 -2.02
C ILE A 43 -21.65 11.07 -0.59
N ARG A 44 -21.82 12.07 0.30
CA ARG A 44 -21.42 11.96 1.70
C ARG A 44 -22.06 10.76 2.38
N CYS A 45 -23.37 10.58 2.19
CA CYS A 45 -24.08 9.41 2.72
C CYS A 45 -23.48 8.09 2.23
N LYS A 46 -23.17 7.97 0.93
CA LYS A 46 -22.57 6.75 0.36
C LYS A 46 -21.16 6.48 0.88
N VAL A 47 -20.34 7.51 1.03
CA VAL A 47 -18.99 7.39 1.59
C VAL A 47 -19.05 6.95 3.06
N TYR A 48 -19.99 7.52 3.82
CA TYR A 48 -20.21 7.13 5.21
C TYR A 48 -20.71 5.69 5.33
N GLN A 49 -21.65 5.27 4.48
CA GLN A 49 -22.10 3.88 4.40
C GLN A 49 -20.93 2.92 4.11
N ALA A 50 -20.07 3.26 3.14
CA ALA A 50 -18.89 2.45 2.85
C ALA A 50 -17.95 2.34 4.06
N TYR A 51 -17.78 3.42 4.84
CA TYR A 51 -17.01 3.41 6.07
C TYR A 51 -17.62 2.48 7.14
N GLU A 52 -18.93 2.56 7.39
CA GLU A 52 -19.64 1.69 8.34
C GLU A 52 -19.53 0.21 7.93
N ASP A 53 -19.70 -0.10 6.64
CA ASP A 53 -19.54 -1.45 6.15
C ASP A 53 -18.11 -1.96 6.42
N MET A 54 -17.08 -1.14 6.19
CA MET A 54 -15.68 -1.52 6.47
C MET A 54 -15.38 -1.69 7.96
N LEU A 55 -16.04 -0.89 8.80
CA LEU A 55 -15.96 -1.01 10.26
C LEU A 55 -16.56 -2.35 10.71
N SER A 56 -17.73 -2.72 10.19
CA SER A 56 -18.37 -4.01 10.49
C SER A 56 -17.57 -5.22 9.98
N GLU A 57 -16.89 -5.07 8.84
CA GLU A 57 -16.01 -6.10 8.25
C GLU A 57 -14.63 -6.21 8.94
N ASN A 58 -14.36 -5.36 9.95
CA ASN A 58 -13.10 -5.30 10.70
C ASN A 58 -11.84 -5.16 9.80
N LYS A 59 -11.97 -4.43 8.69
CA LYS A 59 -10.89 -4.18 7.71
C LYS A 59 -10.10 -2.92 8.07
N PHE A 60 -8.84 -2.84 7.61
CA PHE A 60 -8.04 -1.63 7.76
C PHE A 60 -8.66 -0.44 7.01
N ILE A 61 -9.11 0.55 7.76
CA ILE A 61 -9.75 1.75 7.22
C ILE A 61 -8.66 2.69 6.70
N THR A 62 -8.53 2.79 5.38
CA THR A 62 -7.67 3.76 4.70
C THR A 62 -8.48 4.55 3.68
N ALA A 63 -8.07 5.80 3.40
CA ALA A 63 -8.73 6.64 2.40
C ALA A 63 -8.78 5.95 1.01
N GLN A 64 -7.74 5.19 0.67
CA GLN A 64 -7.70 4.41 -0.57
C GLN A 64 -8.74 3.29 -0.57
N ALA A 65 -8.91 2.58 0.56
CA ALA A 65 -9.84 1.47 0.64
C ALA A 65 -11.32 1.93 0.61
N ILE A 66 -11.65 3.06 1.25
CA ILE A 66 -12.98 3.68 1.14
C ILE A 66 -13.25 4.09 -0.32
N ARG A 67 -12.25 4.67 -1.00
CA ARG A 67 -12.33 5.05 -2.42
C ARG A 67 -12.58 3.84 -3.32
N SER A 68 -11.80 2.77 -3.17
CA SER A 68 -11.94 1.56 -3.99
C SER A 68 -13.28 0.86 -3.74
N LYS A 69 -13.79 0.87 -2.50
CA LYS A 69 -15.15 0.37 -2.20
C LYS A 69 -16.24 1.23 -2.83
N PHE A 70 -16.13 2.56 -2.77
CA PHE A 70 -17.07 3.50 -3.38
C PHE A 70 -17.11 3.38 -4.92
N LEU A 71 -15.95 3.20 -5.57
CA LEU A 71 -15.83 3.00 -7.02
C LEU A 71 -16.19 1.57 -7.45
N GLY A 72 -16.35 0.63 -6.52
CA GLY A 72 -16.58 -0.78 -6.81
C GLY A 72 -15.34 -1.55 -7.27
N GLU A 73 -14.16 -0.94 -7.21
CA GLU A 73 -12.86 -1.54 -7.57
C GLU A 73 -12.45 -2.69 -6.63
N ASP A 74 -13.01 -2.73 -5.42
CA ASP A 74 -12.83 -3.86 -4.48
C ASP A 74 -13.45 -5.18 -5.00
N ARG A 75 -14.36 -5.09 -5.97
CA ARG A 75 -14.96 -6.24 -6.62
C ARG A 75 -14.27 -6.46 -7.96
N LEU A 76 -13.09 -7.07 -7.91
CA LEU A 76 -12.56 -7.81 -9.05
C LEU A 76 -13.52 -8.96 -9.33
N PHE A 77 -14.60 -8.71 -10.06
CA PHE A 77 -15.41 -9.76 -10.65
C PHE A 77 -14.56 -10.43 -11.72
N LYS A 78 -13.76 -11.42 -11.31
CA LYS A 78 -13.24 -12.37 -12.27
C LYS A 78 -14.42 -13.12 -12.82
N THR A 79 -14.57 -13.14 -14.14
CA THR A 79 -15.56 -14.01 -14.78
C THR A 79 -15.26 -15.47 -14.41
N LEU A 80 -16.27 -16.35 -14.45
CA LEU A 80 -16.07 -17.78 -14.17
C LEU A 80 -14.97 -18.36 -15.06
N THR A 81 -14.91 -17.90 -16.31
CA THR A 81 -13.87 -18.25 -17.28
C THR A 81 -12.48 -17.81 -16.82
N GLU A 82 -12.29 -16.56 -16.41
CA GLU A 82 -11.00 -16.06 -15.89
C GLU A 82 -10.54 -16.80 -14.64
N LEU A 83 -11.47 -17.20 -13.77
CA LEU A 83 -11.13 -18.00 -12.58
C LEU A 83 -10.64 -19.39 -12.99
N PHE A 84 -11.30 -20.02 -13.97
CA PHE A 84 -10.93 -21.34 -14.47
C PHE A 84 -9.58 -21.31 -15.20
N GLU A 85 -9.34 -20.29 -16.02
CA GLU A 85 -8.05 -20.04 -16.66
C GLU A 85 -6.94 -19.85 -15.63
N TYR A 86 -7.18 -18.99 -14.63
CA TYR A 86 -6.24 -18.79 -13.52
C TYR A 86 -5.90 -20.11 -12.80
N HIS A 87 -6.90 -20.93 -12.48
CA HIS A 87 -6.68 -22.23 -11.83
C HIS A 87 -5.90 -23.20 -12.71
N ASN A 88 -6.17 -23.21 -14.02
CA ASN A 88 -5.43 -24.03 -14.97
C ASN A 88 -3.98 -23.59 -15.11
N GLU A 89 -3.71 -22.27 -15.14
CA GLU A 89 -2.34 -21.76 -15.20
C GLU A 89 -1.55 -22.10 -13.93
N VAL A 90 -2.13 -21.87 -12.76
CA VAL A 90 -1.49 -22.20 -11.47
C VAL A 90 -1.27 -23.71 -11.32
N SER A 91 -2.17 -24.55 -11.85
CA SER A 91 -2.01 -26.01 -11.81
C SER A 91 -0.93 -26.52 -12.76
N LYS A 92 -0.71 -25.84 -13.90
CA LYS A 92 0.35 -26.18 -14.85
C LYS A 92 1.73 -25.81 -14.35
N ASP A 93 1.86 -24.66 -13.69
CA ASP A 93 3.11 -24.25 -13.05
C ASP A 93 2.81 -23.57 -11.70
N PRO A 94 2.94 -24.33 -10.59
CA PRO A 94 2.75 -23.83 -9.23
C PRO A 94 3.73 -22.71 -8.87
N PHE A 95 4.82 -22.57 -9.63
CA PHE A 95 5.88 -21.62 -9.39
C PHE A 95 5.77 -20.32 -10.20
N ILE A 96 4.71 -20.13 -11.00
CA ILE A 96 4.46 -18.90 -11.79
C ILE A 96 4.56 -17.63 -10.94
N ARG A 97 4.16 -17.71 -9.66
CA ARG A 97 4.20 -16.57 -8.72
C ARG A 97 5.56 -16.37 -8.04
N PHE A 98 6.41 -17.40 -8.03
CA PHE A 98 7.73 -17.35 -7.42
C PHE A 98 8.74 -16.83 -8.44
N LYS A 99 8.94 -15.50 -8.46
CA LYS A 99 10.09 -14.91 -9.16
C LYS A 99 11.35 -15.04 -8.31
N THR A 100 12.38 -15.69 -8.84
CA THR A 100 13.72 -15.67 -8.25
C THR A 100 14.28 -14.25 -8.31
N SER A 101 14.29 -13.55 -7.18
CA SER A 101 14.97 -12.26 -7.04
C SER A 101 16.42 -12.52 -6.67
N PHE A 102 17.33 -12.40 -7.65
CA PHE A 102 18.76 -12.44 -7.37
C PHE A 102 19.21 -11.05 -6.89
N GLN A 103 19.34 -10.90 -5.59
CA GLN A 103 19.96 -9.71 -4.99
C GLN A 103 21.48 -9.82 -5.18
N LYS A 104 22.01 -9.06 -6.15
CA LYS A 104 23.46 -9.00 -6.41
C LYS A 104 24.14 -8.23 -5.27
N ASN A 105 24.43 -8.92 -4.18
CA ASN A 105 25.27 -8.39 -3.14
C ASN A 105 26.70 -8.24 -3.68
N ARG A 106 27.18 -6.99 -3.79
CA ARG A 106 28.62 -6.74 -3.87
C ARG A 106 29.17 -7.10 -2.49
N ARG A 107 29.86 -8.23 -2.38
CA ARG A 107 30.52 -8.62 -1.13
C ARG A 107 31.63 -7.60 -0.88
N GLU A 108 31.39 -6.65 0.00
CA GLU A 108 32.47 -5.85 0.60
C GLU A 108 33.25 -6.76 1.56
N TYR A 109 34.54 -6.48 1.75
CA TYR A 109 35.34 -7.19 2.75
C TYR A 109 34.82 -6.85 4.14
N LEU A 110 34.80 -7.82 5.05
CA LEU A 110 34.44 -7.61 6.44
C LEU A 110 35.32 -6.53 7.06
N THR A 111 34.70 -5.61 7.80
CA THR A 111 35.44 -4.62 8.58
C THR A 111 36.14 -5.29 9.75
N LYS A 112 37.21 -4.66 10.29
CA LYS A 112 37.93 -5.19 11.47
C LYS A 112 37.01 -5.49 12.66
N VAL A 113 35.99 -4.66 12.86
CA VAL A 113 35.01 -4.83 13.94
C VAL A 113 34.14 -6.07 13.72
N GLU A 114 33.75 -6.35 12.47
CA GLU A 114 32.95 -7.54 12.14
C GLU A 114 33.78 -8.81 12.22
N LEU A 115 35.06 -8.76 11.87
CA LEU A 115 36.00 -9.87 12.07
C LEU A 115 36.15 -10.21 13.55
N GLN A 116 36.35 -9.21 14.40
CA GLN A 116 36.44 -9.39 15.85
C GLN A 116 35.17 -10.07 16.41
N LYS A 117 33.99 -9.66 15.95
CA LYS A 117 32.71 -10.27 16.36
C LYS A 117 32.58 -11.72 15.95
N ILE A 118 33.18 -12.13 14.84
CA ILE A 118 33.17 -13.52 14.37
C ILE A 118 34.17 -14.36 15.17
N GLU A 119 35.33 -13.78 15.53
CA GLU A 119 36.34 -14.41 16.38
C GLU A 119 35.84 -14.67 17.79
N ASP A 120 35.14 -13.69 18.38
CA ASP A 120 34.59 -13.79 19.73
C ASP A 120 33.26 -14.59 19.79
N PHE A 121 32.73 -15.05 18.64
CA PHE A 121 31.45 -15.73 18.59
C PHE A 121 31.53 -17.15 19.16
N ASN A 122 30.91 -17.36 20.31
CA ASN A 122 30.70 -18.67 20.90
C ASN A 122 29.21 -19.01 20.91
N SER A 123 28.83 -20.11 20.25
CA SER A 123 27.44 -20.54 20.20
C SER A 123 27.11 -21.42 21.40
N SER A 124 25.85 -21.47 21.83
CA SER A 124 25.41 -22.43 22.86
C SER A 124 25.36 -23.88 22.36
N LEU A 125 25.67 -24.13 21.08
CA LEU A 125 25.64 -25.44 20.45
C LEU A 125 27.07 -25.98 20.31
N ASP A 126 27.44 -26.92 21.17
CA ASP A 126 28.79 -27.51 21.21
C ASP A 126 29.25 -28.07 19.86
N ARG A 127 28.33 -28.64 19.07
CA ARG A 127 28.65 -29.17 17.73
C ARG A 127 29.19 -28.09 16.78
N LEU A 128 28.63 -26.88 16.85
CA LEU A 128 29.08 -25.77 16.02
C LEU A 128 30.42 -25.22 16.51
N ASN A 129 30.61 -25.12 17.83
CA ASN A 129 31.89 -24.68 18.41
C ASN A 129 33.04 -25.63 18.03
N THR A 130 32.80 -26.94 18.06
CA THR A 130 33.80 -27.93 17.66
C THR A 130 34.19 -27.78 16.19
N GLN A 131 33.23 -27.56 15.27
CA GLN A 131 33.53 -27.37 13.85
C GLN A 131 34.27 -26.06 13.58
N ILE A 132 33.89 -24.98 14.25
CA ILE A 132 34.55 -23.68 14.15
C ILE A 132 36.00 -23.78 14.63
N ASN A 133 36.24 -24.39 15.79
CA ASN A 133 37.59 -24.49 16.38
C ASN A 133 38.51 -25.46 15.62
N THR A 134 37.97 -26.53 15.04
CA THR A 134 38.79 -27.53 14.33
C THR A 134 39.16 -27.12 12.90
N HIS A 135 38.32 -26.35 12.21
CA HIS A 135 38.50 -26.08 10.78
C HIS A 135 38.83 -24.62 10.44
N PHE A 136 38.53 -23.65 11.32
CA PHE A 136 38.73 -22.23 11.02
C PHE A 136 39.88 -21.57 11.78
N TRP A 137 40.14 -21.94 13.03
CA TRP A 137 41.11 -21.25 13.90
C TRP A 137 42.44 -22.00 14.13
N SER A 138 42.69 -23.10 13.43
CA SER A 138 43.85 -23.99 13.62
C SER A 138 45.03 -23.75 12.64
N ILE A 139 45.04 -22.64 11.91
CA ILE A 139 46.14 -22.21 11.02
C ILE A 139 46.56 -20.80 11.43
#